data_AF-A0A3N5WW93-F1
#
_entry.id   AF-A0A3N5WW93-F1
#
_cell.length_a   1.000
_cell.length_b   1.000
_cell.length_c   1.000
_cell.angle_alpha   90.00
_cell.angle_beta   90.00
_cell.angle_gamma   90.00
#
_symmetry.space_group_name_H-M   'P 1'
#
loop_
_entity.id
_entity.type
_entity.pdbx_description
1 polymer ?
#
loop_
_entity_poly.entity_id
_entity_poly.type
_entity_poly.pdbx_seq_one_letter_code
_entity_poly.pdbx_strand_id
1 'polypeptide(L)'
;MMPFLFDPTMVLIIPALLLAVWAQWRVRSAYSEFSRVASRGGRSGAEIAKRILATNGLDSVRVEAVPGQLSDHYDPKAHAVRLSEGNYGSASIAAISIAA
;
A
#
# COMPACT_ATOMS: atom_id res chain seq x y z
N MET A 1 35.36 -21.32 -0.80
CA MET A 1 34.97 -22.22 -1.89
C MET A 1 33.69 -22.92 -1.47
N MET A 2 32.59 -22.70 -2.19
CA MET A 2 31.24 -23.24 -1.93
C MET A 2 31.22 -24.78 -1.97
N PRO A 3 30.36 -25.42 -1.16
CA PRO A 3 29.26 -26.17 -1.78
C PRO A 3 27.94 -26.00 -1.01
N PHE A 4 27.44 -24.78 -0.85
CA PHE A 4 26.07 -24.55 -0.35
C PHE A 4 24.98 -24.75 -1.42
N LEU A 5 25.36 -25.10 -2.67
CA LEU A 5 24.43 -25.20 -3.80
C LEU A 5 23.70 -26.56 -3.87
N PHE A 6 24.14 -27.58 -3.12
CA PHE A 6 23.57 -28.94 -3.14
C PHE A 6 23.37 -29.49 -1.72
N ASP A 7 22.80 -28.69 -0.83
CA ASP A 7 22.35 -29.15 0.49
C ASP A 7 20.86 -29.61 0.40
N PRO A 8 20.45 -30.75 1.00
CA PRO A 8 19.06 -31.22 0.98
C PRO A 8 18.03 -30.17 1.44
N THR A 9 18.45 -29.20 2.26
CA THR A 9 17.62 -28.06 2.69
C THR A 9 17.15 -27.17 1.53
N MET A 10 17.87 -27.15 0.40
CA MET A 10 17.50 -26.38 -0.80
C MET A 10 16.17 -26.84 -1.41
N VAL A 11 15.81 -28.11 -1.27
CA VAL A 11 14.50 -28.64 -1.72
C VAL A 11 13.34 -27.98 -0.98
N LEU A 12 13.55 -27.50 0.25
CA LEU A 12 12.55 -26.76 1.02
C LEU A 12 12.64 -25.25 0.77
N ILE A 13 13.85 -24.70 0.65
CA ILE A 13 14.07 -23.26 0.49
C ILE A 13 13.66 -22.77 -0.91
N ILE A 14 13.95 -23.52 -1.96
CA ILE A 14 13.68 -23.10 -3.35
C ILE A 14 12.17 -22.88 -3.57
N PRO A 15 11.26 -23.80 -3.21
CA PRO A 15 9.81 -23.56 -3.34
C PRO A 15 9.33 -22.37 -2.49
N ALA A 16 9.83 -22.24 -1.26
CA ALA A 16 9.48 -21.12 -0.38
C ALA A 16 9.91 -19.77 -0.96
N LEU A 17 11.12 -19.71 -1.52
CA LEU A 17 11.65 -18.52 -2.18
C LEU A 17 10.85 -18.19 -3.45
N LEU A 18 10.53 -19.19 -4.27
CA LEU A 18 9.70 -19.01 -5.47
C LEU A 18 8.32 -18.48 -5.12
N LEU A 19 7.68 -19.01 -4.06
CA LEU A 19 6.41 -18.51 -3.56
C LEU A 19 6.50 -17.06 -3.07
N ALA A 20 7.56 -16.70 -2.33
CA ALA A 20 7.77 -15.34 -1.86
C ALA A 20 7.94 -14.35 -3.02
N VAL A 21 8.76 -14.71 -4.02
CA VAL A 21 8.98 -13.90 -5.22
C VAL A 21 7.68 -13.75 -6.01
N TRP A 22 6.92 -14.83 -6.19
CA TRP A 22 5.63 -14.80 -6.87
C TRP A 22 4.62 -13.90 -6.15
N ALA A 23 4.50 -14.02 -4.82
CA ALA A 23 3.60 -13.20 -4.02
C ALA A 23 3.97 -11.72 -4.13
N GLN A 24 5.26 -11.40 -4.01
CA GLN A 24 5.76 -10.04 -4.14
C GLN A 24 5.48 -9.46 -5.54
N TRP A 25 5.65 -10.28 -6.59
CA TRP A 25 5.35 -9.86 -7.96
C TRP A 25 3.85 -9.62 -8.16
N ARG A 26 3.00 -10.52 -7.62
CA ARG A 26 1.54 -10.40 -7.67
C ARG A 26 1.04 -9.12 -6.99
N VAL A 27 1.56 -8.79 -5.81
CA VAL A 27 1.19 -7.57 -5.07
C VAL A 27 1.60 -6.32 -5.86
N ARG A 28 2.83 -6.30 -6.39
CA ARG A 28 3.31 -5.17 -7.20
C ARG A 28 2.50 -5.00 -8.49
N SER A 29 2.14 -6.10 -9.15
CA SER A 29 1.34 -6.07 -10.37
C SER A 29 -0.08 -5.56 -10.09
N ALA A 30 -0.74 -6.08 -9.04
CA ALA A 30 -2.06 -5.61 -8.65
C ALA A 30 -2.04 -4.13 -8.27
N TYR A 31 -1.06 -3.69 -7.48
CA TYR A 31 -0.91 -2.28 -7.14
C TYR A 31 -0.74 -1.41 -8.39
N SER A 32 0.12 -1.81 -9.33
CA SER A 32 0.33 -1.06 -10.59
C SER A 32 -0.92 -1.00 -11.48
N GLU A 33 -1.74 -2.04 -11.46
CA GLU A 33 -2.99 -2.09 -12.23
C GLU A 33 -4.03 -1.18 -11.57
N PHE A 34 -4.29 -1.36 -10.28
CA PHE A 34 -5.30 -0.60 -9.54
C PHE A 34 -4.91 0.85 -9.24
N SER A 35 -3.62 1.20 -9.30
CA SER A 35 -3.15 2.59 -9.20
C SER A 35 -3.47 3.39 -10.48
N ARG A 36 -3.65 2.72 -11.62
CA ARG A 36 -4.00 3.35 -12.91
C ARG A 36 -5.51 3.43 -13.15
N VAL A 37 -6.30 2.58 -12.50
CA VAL A 37 -7.76 2.62 -12.62
C VAL A 37 -8.30 3.77 -11.76
N ALA A 38 -8.77 4.82 -12.43
CA ALA A 38 -9.46 5.91 -11.78
C ALA A 38 -10.73 5.40 -11.07
N SER A 39 -10.88 5.76 -9.81
CA SER A 39 -12.09 5.61 -9.02
C SER A 39 -13.26 6.23 -9.79
N ARG A 40 -14.34 5.44 -9.93
CA ARG A 40 -15.60 5.86 -10.55
C ARG A 40 -16.19 7.15 -9.95
N GLY A 41 -15.72 7.60 -8.78
CA GLY A 41 -16.19 8.81 -8.10
C GLY A 41 -15.38 10.08 -8.31
N GLY A 42 -14.22 10.04 -8.99
CA GLY A 42 -13.37 11.22 -9.22
C GLY A 42 -12.79 11.89 -7.97
N ARG A 43 -13.07 11.35 -6.77
CA ARG A 43 -12.58 11.85 -5.48
C ARG A 43 -11.18 11.31 -5.20
N SER A 44 -10.29 12.17 -4.71
CA SER A 44 -8.92 11.79 -4.34
C SER A 44 -8.90 10.92 -3.07
N GLY A 45 -7.83 10.13 -2.88
CA GLY A 45 -7.66 9.36 -1.64
C GLY A 45 -7.68 10.24 -0.39
N ALA A 46 -7.16 11.47 -0.48
CA ALA A 46 -7.24 12.45 0.60
C ALA A 46 -8.68 12.87 0.96
N GLU A 47 -9.55 13.07 -0.03
CA GLU A 47 -10.96 13.40 0.22
C GLU A 47 -11.71 12.24 0.86
N ILE A 48 -11.44 11.00 0.42
CA ILE A 48 -12.06 9.82 1.00
C ILE A 48 -11.57 9.59 2.43
N ALA A 49 -10.25 9.68 2.69
CA ALA A 49 -9.69 9.57 4.02
C ALA A 49 -10.32 10.59 4.98
N LYS A 50 -10.41 11.87 4.58
CA LYS A 50 -11.09 12.90 5.37
C LYS A 50 -12.55 12.56 5.64
N ARG A 51 -13.28 12.08 4.63
CA ARG A 51 -14.69 11.70 4.78
C ARG A 51 -14.88 10.52 5.74
N ILE A 52 -14.02 9.51 5.67
CA ILE A 52 -14.07 8.34 6.57
C ILE A 52 -13.75 8.76 8.00
N LEU A 53 -12.71 9.57 8.21
CA LEU A 53 -12.35 10.11 9.52
C LEU A 53 -13.52 10.91 10.12
N ALA A 54 -14.12 11.81 9.33
CA ALA A 54 -15.27 12.59 9.77
C ALA A 54 -16.50 11.73 10.10
N THR A 55 -16.76 10.67 9.32
CA THR A 55 -17.87 9.75 9.59
C THR A 55 -17.66 8.96 10.90
N ASN A 56 -16.41 8.76 11.32
CA ASN A 56 -16.05 8.10 12.57
C ASN A 56 -15.83 9.09 13.74
N GLY A 57 -16.13 10.39 13.58
CA GLY A 57 -15.91 11.39 14.61
C GLY A 57 -14.44 11.70 14.90
N LEU A 58 -13.54 11.36 13.97
CA LEU A 58 -12.09 11.56 14.07
C LEU A 58 -11.63 12.84 13.33
N ASP A 59 -12.38 13.94 13.48
CA ASP A 59 -12.11 15.21 12.80
C ASP A 59 -10.77 15.85 13.22
N SER A 60 -10.23 15.47 14.38
CA SER A 60 -8.92 15.92 14.86
C SER A 60 -7.75 15.26 14.13
N VAL A 61 -7.99 14.19 13.38
CA VAL A 61 -6.94 13.45 12.66
C VAL A 61 -6.64 14.15 11.34
N ARG A 62 -5.41 14.63 11.17
CA ARG A 62 -4.96 15.32 9.95
C ARG A 62 -4.68 14.34 8.84
N VAL A 63 -4.90 14.73 7.59
CA VAL A 63 -4.52 13.94 6.41
C VAL A 63 -3.41 14.67 5.67
N GLU A 64 -2.24 14.04 5.56
CA GLU A 64 -1.01 14.63 5.01
C GLU A 64 -0.46 13.79 3.85
N ALA A 65 0.23 14.45 2.91
CA ALA A 65 0.94 13.77 1.83
C ALA A 65 2.38 13.45 2.27
N VAL A 66 2.86 12.25 1.95
CA VAL A 66 4.28 11.87 2.13
C VAL A 66 4.92 11.44 0.81
N PRO A 67 6.19 11.79 0.60
CA PRO A 67 6.92 11.31 -0.56
C PRO A 67 7.06 9.78 -0.52
N GLY A 68 6.96 9.15 -1.69
CA GLY A 68 7.08 7.70 -1.86
C GLY A 68 5.87 7.05 -2.55
N GLN A 69 5.93 5.73 -2.70
CA GLN A 69 4.83 4.88 -3.16
C GLN A 69 4.61 3.80 -2.13
N LEU A 70 3.35 3.44 -1.83
CA LEU A 70 2.99 2.44 -0.82
C LEU A 70 3.53 2.77 0.59
N SER A 71 3.74 4.05 0.89
CA SER A 71 4.23 4.54 2.18
C SER A 71 3.11 5.03 3.10
N ASP A 72 1.87 4.64 2.82
CA ASP A 72 0.68 5.09 3.53
C ASP A 72 0.65 4.50 4.96
N HIS A 73 0.50 5.35 5.98
CA HIS A 73 0.47 4.92 7.38
C HIS A 73 -0.21 5.95 8.30
N TYR A 74 -0.68 5.48 9.45
CA TYR A 74 -1.15 6.35 10.53
C TYR A 74 0.00 6.66 11.52
N ASP A 75 0.15 7.92 11.88
CA ASP A 75 1.06 8.38 12.95
C ASP A 75 0.25 8.74 14.22
N PRO A 76 0.31 7.90 15.26
CA PRO A 76 -0.41 8.13 16.51
C PRO A 76 0.15 9.30 17.33
N LYS A 77 1.42 9.69 17.14
CA LYS A 77 2.02 10.82 17.87
C LYS A 77 1.57 12.15 17.27
N ALA A 78 1.47 12.21 15.95
CA ALA A 78 1.03 13.41 15.23
C ALA A 78 -0.50 13.50 15.07
N HIS A 79 -1.23 12.44 15.41
CA HIS A 79 -2.64 12.23 15.08
C HIS A 79 -2.90 12.55 13.60
N ALA A 80 -2.14 11.90 12.71
CA ALA A 80 -2.19 12.16 11.29
C ALA A 80 -2.16 10.87 10.47
N VAL A 81 -3.03 10.77 9.47
CA VAL A 81 -2.97 9.78 8.40
C VAL A 81 -2.10 10.34 7.29
N ARG A 82 -0.99 9.67 7.01
CA ARG A 82 -0.08 10.02 5.92
C ARG A 82 -0.35 9.13 4.73
N LEU A 83 -0.67 9.74 3.60
CA LEU A 83 -0.88 9.05 2.33
C LEU A 83 0.31 9.36 1.42
N SER A 84 0.79 8.35 0.70
CA SER A 84 1.80 8.54 -0.34
C SER A 84 1.28 9.52 -1.40
N GLU A 85 2.14 10.34 -2.02
CA GLU A 85 1.73 11.33 -3.04
C GLU A 85 0.83 10.72 -4.13
N GLY A 86 1.15 9.49 -4.54
CA GLY A 86 0.38 8.72 -5.50
C GLY A 86 -1.03 8.36 -5.04
N ASN A 87 -1.30 8.28 -3.73
CA ASN A 87 -2.62 8.01 -3.16
C ASN A 87 -3.31 9.28 -2.64
N TYR A 88 -2.55 10.28 -2.21
CA TYR A 88 -3.07 11.55 -1.71
C TYR A 88 -3.78 12.34 -2.82
N GLY A 89 -3.12 12.48 -3.98
CA GLY A 89 -3.64 13.26 -5.11
C GLY A 89 -4.41 12.43 -6.15
N SER A 90 -4.22 11.11 -6.19
CA SER A 90 -4.88 10.26 -7.19
C SER A 90 -6.24 9.77 -6.71
N ALA A 91 -7.23 9.87 -7.60
CA ALA A 91 -8.51 9.22 -7.45
C ALA A 91 -8.40 7.79 -7.99
N SER A 92 -7.62 6.90 -7.38
CA SER A 92 -7.47 5.50 -7.83
C SER A 92 -8.12 4.51 -6.88
N ILE A 93 -8.53 3.33 -7.36
CA ILE A 93 -9.11 2.28 -6.50
C ILE A 93 -8.11 1.88 -5.41
N ALA A 94 -6.81 1.81 -5.74
CA ALA A 94 -5.76 1.54 -4.77
C ALA A 94 -5.71 2.60 -3.64
N ALA A 95 -5.82 3.89 -3.99
CA ALA A 95 -5.84 4.96 -3.01
C ALA A 95 -7.04 4.88 -2.05
N ILE A 96 -8.20 4.47 -2.56
CA ILE A 96 -9.42 4.29 -1.77
C ILE A 96 -9.31 3.06 -0.87
N SER A 97 -8.83 1.94 -1.41
CA SER A 97 -8.70 0.68 -0.67
C SER A 97 -7.64 0.74 0.44
N ILE A 98 -6.67 1.65 0.35
CA ILE A 98 -5.66 1.86 1.40
C ILE A 98 -6.15 2.89 2.45
N ALA A 99 -7.03 3.82 2.05
CA ALA A 99 -7.60 4.83 2.93
C ALA A 99 -8.84 4.38 3.73
N ALA A 100 -9.49 3.30 3.33
CA ALA A 100 -10.69 2.73 3.95
C ALA A 100 -10.37 1.50 4.80
#